data_AF-C3S7S4-F1
#
_entry.id   AF-C3S7S4-F1
#
_cell.length_a   1.000
_cell.length_b   1.000
_cell.length_c   1.000
_cell.angle_alpha   90.00
_cell.angle_beta   90.00
_cell.angle_gamma   90.00
#
_symmetry.space_group_name_H-M   'P 1'
#
loop_
_entity.id
_entity.type
_entity.pdbx_description
1 polymer ?
#
loop_
_entity_poly.entity_id
_entity_poly.type
_entity_poly.pdbx_seq_one_letter_code
_entity_poly.pdbx_strand_id
1 'polypeptide(L)' 'VDGLKPVQRRILHTLYKIHDGKLHKVANVAGQTMAYHPHGDAAIIDALVNMANKGFFLDCQGNFGNIYTGDPA' A
#
# COMPACT_ATOMS: atom_id res chain seq x y z
N VAL A 1 -3.61 20.04 -6.86
CA VAL A 1 -3.19 18.64 -7.13
C VAL A 1 -2.86 18.01 -5.79
N ASP A 2 -3.27 16.77 -5.54
CA ASP A 2 -3.21 16.10 -4.23
C ASP A 2 -1.80 15.63 -3.80
N GLY A 3 -0.77 15.82 -4.63
CA GLY A 3 0.62 15.46 -4.31
C GLY A 3 0.93 13.96 -4.40
N LEU A 4 -0.03 13.13 -4.82
CA LEU A 4 0.12 11.66 -4.88
C LEU A 4 0.47 11.17 -6.28
N LYS A 5 1.40 10.21 -6.37
CA LYS A 5 1.59 9.42 -7.59
C LYS A 5 0.33 8.58 -7.87
N PRO A 6 0.06 8.20 -9.14
CA PRO A 6 -1.12 7.41 -9.48
C PRO A 6 -1.29 6.12 -8.66
N VAL A 7 -0.20 5.38 -8.39
CA VAL A 7 -0.25 4.15 -7.58
C VAL A 7 -0.67 4.43 -6.14
N GLN A 8 -0.12 5.47 -5.52
CA GLN A 8 -0.41 5.85 -4.12
C GLN A 8 -1.87 6.25 -3.96
N ARG A 9 -2.40 7.06 -4.89
CA ARG A 9 -3.82 7.44 -4.90
C ARG A 9 -4.74 6.23 -5.05
N ARG A 10 -4.39 5.28 -5.92
CA ARG A 10 -5.20 4.08 -6.18
C ARG A 10 -5.17 3.10 -4.99
N ILE A 11 -4.05 2.98 -4.29
CA ILE A 11 -3.95 2.21 -3.03
C ILE A 11 -4.87 2.83 -1.98
N LEU A 12 -4.78 4.14 -1.75
CA LEU A 12 -5.62 4.83 -0.77
C LEU A 12 -7.11 4.75 -1.13
N HIS A 13 -7.45 4.86 -2.42
CA HIS A 13 -8.83 4.70 -2.88
C HIS A 13 -9.35 3.29 -2.61
N THR A 14 -8.54 2.26 -2.86
CA THR A 14 -8.89 0.86 -2.61
C THR A 14 -9.12 0.63 -1.12
N LEU A 15 -8.21 1.08 -0.27
CA LEU A 15 -8.35 1.00 1.19
C LEU A 15 -9.58 1.73 1.71
N TYR A 16 -9.89 2.92 1.17
CA TYR A 16 -11.10 3.65 1.51
C TYR A 16 -12.38 2.87 1.15
N LYS A 17 -12.39 2.14 0.03
CA LYS A 17 -13.54 1.35 -0.42
C LYS A 17 -13.80 0.10 0.43
N ILE A 18 -12.75 -0.51 0.97
CA ILE A 18 -12.87 -1.75 1.76
C ILE A 18 -12.82 -1.52 3.27
N HIS A 19 -12.65 -0.27 3.71
CA HIS A 19 -12.44 0.08 5.11
C HIS A 19 -13.59 -0.40 6.00
N ASP A 20 -13.27 -1.30 6.93
CA ASP A 20 -14.20 -1.87 7.93
C ASP A 20 -13.69 -1.71 9.37
N GLY A 21 -12.65 -0.90 9.58
CA GLY A 21 -11.99 -0.71 10.87
C GLY A 21 -10.97 -1.81 11.23
N LYS A 22 -10.72 -2.79 10.35
CA LYS A 22 -9.73 -3.84 10.54
C LYS A 22 -8.57 -3.70 9.54
N LEU A 23 -7.48 -4.41 9.85
CA LEU A 23 -6.36 -4.55 8.93
C LEU A 23 -6.68 -5.60 7.86
N HIS A 24 -6.35 -5.26 6.61
CA HIS A 24 -6.52 -6.15 5.48
C HIS A 24 -5.18 -6.74 5.03
N LYS A 25 -5.19 -7.99 4.57
CA LYS A 25 -4.00 -8.66 4.02
C LYS A 25 -3.47 -7.85 2.82
N VAL A 26 -2.17 -7.54 2.84
CA VAL A 26 -1.50 -6.73 1.79
C VAL A 26 -1.77 -7.27 0.39
N ALA A 27 -1.70 -8.59 0.19
CA ALA A 27 -2.00 -9.24 -1.09
C ALA A 27 -3.44 -8.97 -1.59
N ASN A 28 -4.41 -8.87 -0.68
CA ASN A 28 -5.80 -8.55 -1.04
C ASN A 28 -5.91 -7.07 -1.49
N VAL A 29 -5.29 -6.16 -0.75
CA VAL A 29 -5.26 -4.73 -1.10
C VAL A 29 -4.57 -4.53 -2.46
N ALA A 30 -3.44 -5.21 -2.69
CA ALA A 30 -2.71 -5.14 -3.95
C ALA A 30 -3.56 -5.68 -5.12
N GLY A 31 -4.14 -6.87 -4.97
CA GLY A 31 -5.00 -7.48 -6.00
C GLY A 31 -6.22 -6.63 -6.36
N GLN A 32 -6.88 -6.01 -5.37
CA GLN A 32 -7.98 -5.09 -5.64
C GLN A 32 -7.51 -3.78 -6.28
N THR A 33 -6.34 -3.27 -5.88
CA THR A 33 -5.76 -2.06 -6.47
C THR A 33 -5.43 -2.26 -7.95
N MET A 34 -5.11 -3.48 -8.39
CA MET A 34 -4.83 -3.79 -9.80
C MET A 34 -6.01 -3.48 -10.73
N ALA A 35 -7.25 -3.53 -10.24
CA ALA A 35 -8.42 -3.12 -11.02
C ALA A 35 -8.36 -1.64 -11.43
N TYR A 36 -7.69 -0.80 -10.63
CA TYR A 36 -7.45 0.62 -10.92
C TYR A 36 -6.05 0.88 -11.46
N HIS A 37 -5.09 0.00 -11.18
CA HIS A 37 -3.67 0.15 -11.51
C HIS A 37 -3.19 -1.07 -12.33
N PRO A 38 -3.29 -1.03 -13.68
CA PRO A 38 -3.06 -2.19 -14.55
C PRO A 38 -1.55 -2.50 -14.74
N HIS A 39 -0.86 -2.73 -13.62
CA HIS A 39 0.55 -3.10 -13.53
C HIS A 39 0.70 -4.25 -12.54
N GLY A 40 1.88 -4.88 -12.52
CA GLY A 40 2.17 -6.00 -11.62
C GLY A 40 1.97 -5.63 -10.16
N ASP A 41 1.53 -6.62 -9.37
CA ASP A 41 1.30 -6.51 -7.93
C ASP A 41 2.57 -6.08 -7.17
N ALA A 42 3.75 -6.52 -7.62
CA ALA A 42 5.03 -6.15 -7.03
C ALA A 42 5.22 -4.62 -6.90
N ALA A 43 4.88 -3.85 -7.94
CA ALA A 43 5.03 -2.38 -7.91
C ALA A 43 4.01 -1.71 -6.97
N ILE A 44 2.84 -2.33 -6.79
CA ILE A 44 1.80 -1.84 -5.88
C ILE A 44 2.19 -2.15 -4.44
N ILE A 45 2.69 -3.35 -4.17
CA ILE A 45 3.14 -3.78 -2.84
C ILE A 45 4.33 -2.92 -2.40
N ASP A 46 5.31 -2.68 -3.26
CA ASP A 46 6.45 -1.83 -2.94
C ASP A 46 6.01 -0.38 -2.63
N ALA A 47 5.09 0.18 -3.42
CA ALA A 47 4.53 1.49 -3.13
C ALA A 47 3.77 1.52 -1.78
N LEU A 48 3.01 0.46 -1.46
CA LEU A 48 2.27 0.33 -0.20
C LEU A 48 3.23 0.23 0.99
N VAL A 49 4.27 -0.60 0.91
CA VAL A 49 5.27 -0.76 1.96
C VAL A 49 5.99 0.57 2.23
N ASN A 50 6.40 1.27 1.18
CA ASN A 50 6.99 2.60 1.30
C ASN A 50 6.04 3.61 1.95
N MET A 51 4.74 3.58 1.63
CA MET A 51 3.75 4.45 2.25
C MET A 51 3.54 4.12 3.73
N ALA A 52 3.48 2.84 4.09
CA ALA A 52 3.33 2.38 5.47
C ALA A 52 4.52 2.80 6.34
N ASN A 53 5.75 2.63 5.83
CA ASN A 53 6.96 3.03 6.54
C ASN A 53 7.09 4.56 6.77
N LYS A 54 6.31 5.39 6.08
CA LYS A 54 6.23 6.84 6.35
C LYS A 54 5.31 7.17 7.53
N GLY A 55 4.39 6.28 7.92
CA GLY A 55 3.53 6.44 9.09
C GLY A 55 2.48 7.55 9.03
N PHE A 56 2.27 8.18 7.86
CA PHE A 56 1.31 9.29 7.74
C PHE A 56 -0.11 8.87 7.36
N PHE A 57 -0.25 7.79 6.58
CA PHE A 57 -1.52 7.44 5.94
C PHE A 57 -2.05 6.04 6.27
N LEU A 58 -1.17 5.13 6.66
CA LEU A 58 -1.47 3.71 6.77
C LEU A 58 -1.00 3.17 8.11
N ASP A 59 -1.89 2.46 8.80
CA ASP A 59 -1.52 1.54 9.86
C ASP A 59 -1.07 0.20 9.25
N CYS A 60 -0.04 -0.40 9.83
CA CYS A 60 0.53 -1.65 9.33
C CYS A 60 0.80 -2.64 10.48
N GLN A 61 0.67 -3.94 10.18
CA GLN A 61 0.98 -5.04 11.09
C GLN A 61 1.82 -6.09 10.38
N GLY A 62 2.90 -6.52 11.04
CA GLY A 62 3.86 -7.49 10.52
C GLY A 62 5.19 -6.83 10.15
N ASN A 63 6.05 -7.58 9.47
CA ASN A 63 7.31 -7.04 8.94
C ASN A 63 7.02 -6.22 7.67
N PHE A 64 7.49 -4.98 7.60
CA PHE A 64 7.38 -4.08 6.44
C PHE A 64 8.77 -3.67 5.92
N GLY A 65 9.78 -4.49 6.21
CA GLY A 65 11.17 -4.23 5.88
C GLY A 65 11.82 -3.23 6.83
N ASN A 66 13.11 -3.01 6.63
CA ASN A 66 13.92 -2.13 7.46
C ASN A 66 14.29 -0.86 6.68
N ILE A 67 13.83 0.30 7.17
CA ILE A 67 14.07 1.60 6.55
C ILE A 67 15.55 2.04 6.55
N TYR A 68 16.38 1.46 7.43
CA TYR A 68 17.79 1.80 7.57
C TYR A 68 18.70 0.88 6.75
N THR A 69 18.38 -0.41 6.69
CA THR A 69 19.21 -1.39 5.96
C THR A 69 18.70 -1.66 4.54
N GLY A 70 17.43 -1.35 4.26
CA GLY A 70 16.78 -1.67 2.98
C GLY A 70 16.35 -3.13 2.86
N ASP A 71 16.45 -3.91 3.95
CA ASP A 71 16.05 -5.32 3.92
C ASP A 71 14.54 -5.46 3.69
N PRO A 72 14.10 -6.36 2.79
CA PRO A 72 12.70 -6.61 2.53
C PRO A 72 12.00 -7.33 3.71
N ALA A 73 10.67 -7.31 3.67
CA ALA A 73 9.80 -7.97 4.66
C ALA A 73 9.87 -9.50 4.61
#